data_AF-A0A8T6WQ57-F1
#
_entry.id   AF-A0A8T6WQ57-F1
#
_cell.length_a   1.000
_cell.length_b   1.000
_cell.length_c   1.000
_cell.angle_alpha   90.00
_cell.angle_beta   90.00
_cell.angle_gamma   90.00
#
_symmetry.space_group_name_H-M   'P 1'
#
loop_
_entity.id
_entity.type
_entity.pdbx_description
1 polymer ?
#
loop_
_entity_poly.entity_id
_entity_poly.type
_entity_poly.pdbx_seq_one_letter_code
_entity_poly.pdbx_strand_id
1 'polypeptide(L)'
;MDYPTWYGWEHPKPELLERAVYGLPELHREDIRKAELIACPGCMAHASILALAPIIDSGFIEENKIILDAKIGSSGGGSEPTPVGHHPERFGGLRPYQTVGHRHTAEIEQELGLLKGGEVRVGFTPHAMNVARGILVTSHLWLRSRIQDRDLWRAYRSFYGDEPFVRIVKYRKGIYQLPDPKVV
;
A
#
# COMPACT_ATOMS: atom_id res chain seq x y z
N MET A 1 -14.31 -15.46 0.00
CA MET A 1 -13.96 -14.44 0.99
C MET A 1 -12.88 -15.00 1.89
N ASP A 2 -11.74 -14.33 1.96
CA ASP A 2 -10.55 -14.70 2.72
C ASP A 2 -10.50 -14.03 4.11
N TYR A 3 -11.58 -13.35 4.53
CA TYR A 3 -11.66 -12.63 5.80
C TYR A 3 -11.25 -13.47 7.02
N PRO A 4 -11.76 -14.71 7.23
CA PRO A 4 -11.36 -15.51 8.39
C PRO A 4 -9.87 -15.88 8.37
N THR A 5 -9.27 -16.05 7.19
CA THR A 5 -7.83 -16.35 7.04
C THR A 5 -6.97 -15.20 7.56
N TRP A 6 -7.32 -13.96 7.24
CA TRP A 6 -6.53 -12.79 7.61
C TRP A 6 -6.87 -12.21 8.97
N TYR A 7 -8.13 -12.27 9.38
CA TYR A 7 -8.61 -11.65 10.61
C TYR A 7 -8.73 -12.64 11.77
N GLY A 8 -8.78 -13.95 11.50
CA GLY A 8 -8.86 -15.01 12.52
C GLY A 8 -10.24 -15.20 13.12
N TRP A 9 -11.28 -14.61 12.53
CA TRP A 9 -12.68 -14.73 12.98
C TRP A 9 -13.66 -14.54 11.81
N GLU A 10 -14.87 -15.05 11.98
CA GLU A 10 -15.94 -14.96 11.00
C GLU A 10 -16.63 -13.59 11.05
N HIS A 11 -16.73 -12.90 9.91
CA HIS A 11 -17.40 -11.61 9.86
C HIS A 11 -18.89 -11.79 10.24
N PRO A 12 -19.44 -11.07 11.24
CA PRO A 12 -20.80 -11.29 11.73
C PRO A 12 -21.88 -10.85 10.73
N LYS A 13 -21.48 -10.12 9.68
CA LYS A 13 -22.34 -9.56 8.64
C LYS A 13 -21.68 -9.67 7.26
N PRO A 14 -21.47 -10.88 6.73
CA PRO A 14 -20.74 -11.09 5.47
C PRO A 14 -21.39 -10.36 4.29
N GLU A 15 -22.71 -10.16 4.32
CA GLU A 15 -23.48 -9.40 3.32
C GLU A 15 -23.06 -7.93 3.20
N LEU A 16 -22.44 -7.36 4.25
CA LEU A 16 -21.91 -6.00 4.19
C LEU A 16 -20.56 -5.93 3.47
N LEU A 17 -19.79 -7.03 3.45
CA LEU A 17 -18.51 -7.07 2.73
C LEU A 17 -18.73 -6.94 1.22
N GLU A 18 -19.79 -7.56 0.69
CA GLU A 18 -20.16 -7.49 -0.73
C GLU A 18 -20.69 -6.10 -1.14
N ARG A 19 -21.23 -5.33 -0.18
CA ARG A 19 -21.79 -4.00 -0.42
C ARG A 19 -20.79 -2.86 -0.25
N ALA A 20 -19.70 -3.09 0.49
CA ALA A 20 -18.73 -2.05 0.80
C ALA A 20 -17.87 -1.74 -0.43
N VAL A 21 -17.72 -0.45 -0.75
CA VAL A 21 -16.76 0.01 -1.75
C VAL A 21 -15.43 0.33 -1.08
N TYR A 22 -14.33 -0.14 -1.64
CA TYR A 22 -13.00 0.17 -1.12
C TYR A 22 -12.65 1.64 -1.33
N GLY A 23 -12.30 2.33 -0.25
CA GLY A 23 -12.16 3.79 -0.18
C GLY A 23 -10.85 4.33 -0.75
N LEU A 24 -10.51 3.96 -1.98
CA LEU A 24 -9.33 4.45 -2.71
C LEU A 24 -9.78 5.22 -3.97
N PRO A 25 -9.92 6.55 -3.91
CA PRO A 25 -10.48 7.35 -5.01
C PRO A 25 -9.76 7.17 -6.35
N GLU A 26 -8.45 6.98 -6.34
CA GLU A 26 -7.64 6.79 -7.54
C GLU A 26 -8.01 5.53 -8.34
N LEU A 27 -8.66 4.54 -7.71
CA LEU A 27 -9.17 3.33 -8.38
C LEU A 27 -10.70 3.30 -8.47
N HIS A 28 -11.41 3.80 -7.45
CA HIS A 28 -12.83 3.55 -7.25
C HIS A 28 -13.70 4.80 -7.16
N ARG A 29 -13.23 5.95 -7.67
CA ARG A 29 -13.92 7.26 -7.54
C ARG A 29 -15.41 7.21 -7.86
N GLU A 30 -15.78 6.59 -8.98
CA GLU A 30 -17.17 6.56 -9.45
C GLU A 30 -18.07 5.65 -8.60
N ASP A 31 -17.51 4.57 -8.05
CA ASP A 31 -18.22 3.67 -7.15
C ASP A 31 -18.37 4.31 -5.77
N ILE A 32 -17.33 4.97 -5.27
CA ILE A 32 -17.35 5.73 -4.01
C ILE A 32 -18.46 6.80 -4.02
N ARG A 33 -18.67 7.50 -5.14
CA ARG A 33 -19.74 8.52 -5.27
C ARG A 33 -21.14 7.95 -5.08
N LYS A 34 -21.34 6.67 -5.36
CA LYS A 34 -22.64 5.98 -5.30
C LYS A 34 -22.76 5.11 -4.04
N ALA A 35 -21.68 4.94 -3.29
CA ALA A 35 -21.62 4.01 -2.18
C ALA A 35 -22.35 4.54 -0.94
N GLU A 36 -23.14 3.67 -0.32
CA GLU A 36 -23.70 3.91 1.02
C GLU A 36 -22.71 3.49 2.13
N LEU A 37 -21.80 2.57 1.81
CA LEU A 37 -20.80 2.02 2.72
C LEU A 37 -19.44 2.04 2.04
N ILE A 38 -18.50 2.78 2.63
CA ILE A 38 -17.12 2.89 2.14
C ILE A 38 -16.20 2.26 3.20
N ALA A 39 -15.42 1.27 2.78
CA ALA A 39 -14.38 0.66 3.59
C ALA A 39 -13.08 1.45 3.45
N CYS A 40 -12.67 2.16 4.50
CA CYS A 40 -11.42 2.90 4.49
C CYS A 40 -10.21 1.95 4.40
N PRO A 41 -9.29 2.16 3.43
CA PRO A 41 -8.10 1.35 3.28
C PRO A 41 -7.20 1.32 4.51
N GLY A 42 -6.54 0.18 4.73
CA GLY A 42 -5.39 0.08 5.61
C GLY A 42 -4.25 1.02 5.15
N CYS A 43 -3.60 1.70 6.08
CA CYS A 43 -2.65 2.77 5.74
C CYS A 43 -1.45 2.31 4.88
N MET A 44 -0.89 1.13 5.15
CA MET A 44 0.20 0.58 4.32
C MET A 44 -0.34 -0.07 3.05
N ALA A 45 -1.54 -0.67 3.09
CA ALA A 45 -2.20 -1.17 1.89
C ALA A 45 -2.40 -0.04 0.88
N HIS A 46 -2.94 1.10 1.33
CA HIS A 46 -3.14 2.30 0.52
C HIS A 46 -1.83 2.74 -0.16
N ALA A 47 -0.74 2.90 0.61
CA ALA A 47 0.55 3.32 0.06
C ALA A 47 1.12 2.29 -0.94
N SER A 48 1.00 1.00 -0.64
CA SER A 48 1.46 -0.08 -1.52
C SER A 48 0.65 -0.19 -2.80
N ILE A 49 -0.69 -0.09 -2.73
CA ILE A 49 -1.57 -0.13 -3.89
C ILE A 49 -1.28 1.06 -4.80
N LEU A 50 -1.18 2.28 -4.25
CA LEU A 50 -0.85 3.46 -5.06
C LEU A 50 0.49 3.31 -5.78
N ALA A 51 1.50 2.75 -5.11
CA ALA A 51 2.81 2.51 -5.71
C ALA A 51 2.79 1.44 -6.81
N LEU A 52 1.90 0.44 -6.72
CA LEU A 52 1.91 -0.71 -7.63
C LEU A 52 0.90 -0.62 -8.77
N ALA A 53 -0.24 0.03 -8.57
CA ALA A 53 -1.37 0.01 -9.52
C ALA A 53 -0.96 0.37 -10.97
N PRO A 54 -0.18 1.45 -11.24
CA PRO A 54 0.22 1.77 -12.61
C PRO A 54 1.12 0.72 -13.26
N ILE A 55 1.93 0.01 -12.45
CA ILE A 55 2.87 -1.00 -12.94
C ILE A 55 2.18 -2.36 -13.15
N ILE A 56 1.18 -2.66 -12.31
CA ILE A 56 0.31 -3.82 -12.48
C ILE A 56 -0.55 -3.65 -13.73
N ASP A 57 -1.18 -2.49 -13.90
CA ASP A 57 -2.00 -2.15 -15.07
C ASP A 57 -1.19 -2.20 -16.37
N SER A 58 0.07 -1.75 -16.35
CA SER A 58 0.94 -1.78 -17.54
C SER A 58 1.41 -3.17 -17.95
N GLY A 59 1.26 -4.18 -17.08
CA GLY A 59 1.69 -5.56 -17.36
C GLY A 59 3.20 -5.76 -17.50
N PHE A 60 4.02 -4.89 -16.91
CA PHE A 60 5.49 -4.95 -17.08
C PHE A 60 6.18 -5.99 -16.20
N ILE A 61 5.52 -6.45 -15.14
CA ILE A 61 6.14 -7.24 -14.07
C ILE A 61 5.55 -8.64 -13.95
N GLU A 62 6.32 -9.56 -13.36
CA GLU A 62 5.82 -10.85 -12.88
C GLU A 62 5.03 -10.64 -11.58
N GLU A 63 3.72 -10.85 -11.61
CA GLU A 63 2.79 -10.43 -10.55
C GLU A 63 2.82 -11.31 -9.30
N ASN A 64 3.55 -12.43 -9.35
CA ASN A 64 3.86 -13.30 -8.21
C ASN A 64 5.28 -13.07 -7.64
N LYS A 65 6.02 -12.10 -8.17
CA LYS A 65 7.37 -11.71 -7.72
C LYS A 65 7.37 -10.24 -7.34
N ILE A 66 6.68 -9.94 -6.24
CA ILE A 66 6.58 -8.60 -5.69
C ILE A 66 6.98 -8.67 -4.23
N ILE A 67 7.96 -7.86 -3.82
CA ILE A 67 8.35 -7.73 -2.41
C ILE A 67 8.18 -6.27 -2.00
N LEU A 68 7.41 -6.07 -0.95
CA LEU A 68 7.09 -4.78 -0.37
C LEU A 68 7.78 -4.65 0.98
N ASP A 69 8.66 -3.66 1.09
CA ASP A 69 9.27 -3.26 2.35
C ASP A 69 8.68 -1.91 2.77
N ALA A 70 7.78 -1.95 3.75
CA ALA A 70 7.11 -0.77 4.28
C ALA A 70 7.81 -0.29 5.55
N LYS A 71 7.98 1.03 5.68
CA LYS A 71 8.47 1.67 6.88
C LYS A 71 7.39 2.61 7.40
N ILE A 72 7.05 2.51 8.69
CA ILE A 72 5.90 3.22 9.27
C ILE A 72 6.27 3.91 10.60
N GLY A 73 5.67 5.08 10.85
CA GLY A 73 5.76 5.78 12.13
C GLY A 73 4.97 5.11 13.27
N SER A 74 5.28 5.46 14.51
CA SER A 74 4.69 4.84 15.70
C SER A 74 3.17 5.02 15.82
N SER A 75 2.59 6.09 15.26
CA SER A 75 1.14 6.31 15.29
C SER A 75 0.32 5.23 14.58
N GLY A 76 0.93 4.42 13.69
CA GLY A 76 0.28 3.26 13.10
C GLY A 76 -0.10 2.16 14.10
N GLY A 77 0.53 2.14 15.29
CA GLY A 77 0.21 1.22 16.39
C GLY A 77 -0.98 1.64 17.25
N GLY A 78 -1.57 2.81 16.99
CA GLY A 78 -2.66 3.37 17.79
C GLY A 78 -2.19 4.16 19.02
N SER A 79 -3.15 4.63 19.82
CA SER A 79 -2.91 5.43 21.03
C SER A 79 -2.71 4.61 22.30
N GLU A 80 -3.05 3.32 22.28
CA GLU A 80 -2.98 2.45 23.45
C GLU A 80 -1.52 2.13 23.82
N PRO A 81 -1.10 2.36 25.08
CA PRO A 81 0.24 2.02 25.53
C PRO A 81 0.50 0.51 25.46
N THR A 82 1.69 0.14 24.99
CA THR A 82 2.16 -1.25 24.99
C THR A 82 3.59 -1.31 25.50
N PRO A 83 4.07 -2.46 26.02
CA PRO A 83 5.48 -2.60 26.42
C PRO A 83 6.46 -2.22 25.30
N VAL A 84 6.15 -2.63 24.06
CA VAL A 84 6.97 -2.31 22.88
C VAL A 84 6.85 -0.84 22.44
N GLY A 85 5.79 -0.16 22.86
CA GLY A 85 5.55 1.27 22.62
C GLY A 85 6.15 2.19 23.69
N HIS A 86 6.67 1.65 24.80
CA HIS A 86 7.31 2.44 25.84
C HIS A 86 8.52 3.21 25.28
N HIS A 87 8.63 4.51 25.58
CA HIS A 87 9.61 5.38 24.91
C HIS A 87 11.06 4.87 25.00
N PRO A 88 11.61 4.48 26.17
CA PRO A 88 12.94 3.88 26.28
C PRO A 88 13.15 2.64 25.40
N GLU A 89 12.11 1.84 25.20
CA GLU A 89 12.18 0.67 24.31
C GLU A 89 12.10 1.07 22.85
N ARG A 90 11.28 2.07 22.52
CA ARG A 90 10.93 2.39 21.13
C ARG A 90 11.90 3.37 20.47
N PHE A 91 12.45 4.29 21.25
CA PHE A 91 13.27 5.39 20.77
C PHE A 91 14.59 4.87 20.17
N GLY A 92 15.00 5.45 19.06
CA GLY A 92 16.14 5.01 18.25
C GLY A 92 15.91 3.72 17.45
N GLY A 93 14.80 3.02 17.68
CA GLY A 93 14.54 1.71 17.09
C GLY A 93 14.06 1.74 15.64
N LEU A 94 14.55 0.79 14.85
CA LEU A 94 13.97 0.31 13.60
C LEU A 94 13.68 -1.18 13.77
N ARG A 95 12.41 -1.57 13.81
CA ARG A 95 12.01 -2.94 14.17
C ARG A 95 11.09 -3.55 13.11
N PRO A 96 11.42 -4.69 12.50
CA PRO A 96 10.43 -5.45 11.75
C PRO A 96 9.31 -5.91 12.69
N TYR A 97 8.07 -5.94 12.20
CA TYR A 97 6.94 -6.47 12.97
C TYR A 97 5.96 -7.18 12.04
N GLN A 98 5.25 -8.19 12.54
CA GLN A 98 4.24 -8.94 11.77
C GLN A 98 4.70 -9.27 10.34
N THR A 99 5.91 -9.82 10.20
CA THR A 99 6.58 -10.04 8.90
C THR A 99 5.97 -11.19 8.09
N VAL A 100 5.02 -11.93 8.67
CA VAL A 100 4.27 -13.00 8.04
C VAL A 100 2.80 -12.82 8.41
N GLY A 101 1.89 -13.00 7.44
CA GLY A 101 0.45 -12.91 7.68
C GLY A 101 -0.05 -11.51 8.01
N HIS A 102 0.66 -10.46 7.59
CA HIS A 102 0.20 -9.09 7.81
C HIS A 102 -1.12 -8.83 7.07
N ARG A 103 -2.15 -8.35 7.78
CA ARG A 103 -3.52 -8.22 7.22
C ARG A 103 -3.62 -7.35 5.97
N HIS A 104 -2.84 -6.27 5.90
CA HIS A 104 -2.79 -5.43 4.69
C HIS A 104 -2.37 -6.17 3.42
N THR A 105 -1.72 -7.35 3.51
CA THR A 105 -1.44 -8.19 2.33
C THR A 105 -2.72 -8.57 1.61
N ALA A 106 -3.80 -8.89 2.34
CA ALA A 106 -5.11 -9.21 1.77
C ALA A 106 -5.64 -8.08 0.88
N GLU A 107 -5.64 -6.86 1.41
CA GLU A 107 -6.11 -5.67 0.71
C GLU A 107 -5.25 -5.38 -0.54
N ILE A 108 -3.93 -5.51 -0.42
CA ILE A 108 -3.02 -5.28 -1.55
C ILE A 108 -3.27 -6.30 -2.67
N GLU A 109 -3.35 -7.59 -2.33
CA GLU A 109 -3.57 -8.67 -3.31
C GLU A 109 -4.97 -8.59 -3.94
N GLN A 110 -6.00 -8.28 -3.13
CA GLN A 110 -7.36 -8.07 -3.61
C GLN A 110 -7.42 -6.95 -4.65
N GLU A 111 -6.95 -5.75 -4.29
CA GLU A 111 -7.16 -4.55 -5.10
C GLU A 111 -6.32 -4.57 -6.39
N LEU A 112 -5.07 -5.04 -6.30
CA LEU A 112 -4.23 -5.20 -7.48
C LEU A 112 -4.72 -6.35 -8.37
N GLY A 113 -5.27 -7.41 -7.78
CA GLY A 113 -5.86 -8.51 -8.52
C GLY A 113 -7.13 -8.10 -9.28
N LEU A 114 -8.00 -7.34 -8.64
CA LEU A 114 -9.20 -6.74 -9.27
C LEU A 114 -8.80 -5.83 -10.43
N LEU A 115 -7.83 -4.93 -10.23
CA LEU A 115 -7.32 -4.04 -11.27
C LEU A 115 -6.78 -4.81 -12.48
N LYS A 116 -6.02 -5.89 -12.23
CA LYS A 116 -5.41 -6.69 -13.30
C LYS A 116 -6.42 -7.60 -14.02
N GLY A 117 -7.49 -7.99 -13.33
CA GLY A 117 -8.37 -9.10 -13.72
C GLY A 117 -7.72 -10.47 -13.51
N GLY A 118 -6.88 -10.65 -12.49
CA GLY A 118 -6.14 -11.90 -12.24
C GLY A 118 -5.48 -11.97 -10.86
N GLU A 119 -4.83 -13.09 -10.53
CA GLU A 119 -4.15 -13.25 -9.24
C GLU A 119 -2.87 -12.39 -9.16
N VAL A 120 -2.70 -11.67 -8.06
CA VAL A 120 -1.48 -10.94 -7.69
C VAL A 120 -1.05 -11.43 -6.31
N ARG A 121 0.24 -11.72 -6.13
CA ARG A 121 0.78 -12.16 -4.83
C ARG A 121 1.97 -11.31 -4.41
N VAL A 122 2.01 -10.92 -3.13
CA VAL A 122 3.06 -10.04 -2.60
C VAL A 122 3.69 -10.59 -1.33
N GLY A 123 5.02 -10.49 -1.23
CA GLY A 123 5.71 -10.54 0.05
C GLY A 123 5.63 -9.17 0.70
N PHE A 124 5.21 -9.08 1.96
CA PHE A 124 5.05 -7.80 2.67
C PHE A 124 5.70 -7.83 4.04
N THR A 125 6.68 -6.95 4.25
CA THR A 125 7.44 -6.82 5.49
C THR A 125 7.40 -5.37 5.98
N PRO A 126 6.68 -5.07 7.06
CA PRO A 126 6.66 -3.74 7.62
C PRO A 126 7.70 -3.56 8.75
N HIS A 127 8.25 -2.36 8.82
CA HIS A 127 9.25 -1.92 9.78
C HIS A 127 8.76 -0.68 10.52
N ALA A 128 8.73 -0.74 11.84
CA ALA A 128 8.39 0.38 12.71
C ALA A 128 9.62 1.29 12.92
N MET A 129 9.59 2.50 12.37
CA MET A 129 10.67 3.51 12.44
C MET A 129 10.53 4.42 13.65
N ASN A 130 11.62 4.97 14.18
CA ASN A 130 11.58 6.00 15.23
C ASN A 130 11.15 7.39 14.70
N VAL A 131 9.94 7.48 14.14
CA VAL A 131 9.25 8.71 13.75
C VAL A 131 7.78 8.59 14.17
N ALA A 132 7.11 9.71 14.44
CA ALA A 132 5.72 9.67 14.90
C ALA A 132 4.74 9.30 13.77
N ARG A 133 4.93 9.86 12.58
CA ARG A 133 4.02 9.76 11.42
C ARG A 133 4.79 9.48 10.15
N GLY A 134 4.08 9.00 9.14
CA GLY A 134 4.60 8.76 7.80
C GLY A 134 4.74 7.29 7.45
N ILE A 135 4.59 7.00 6.16
CA ILE A 135 4.77 5.67 5.58
C ILE A 135 5.66 5.83 4.34
N LEU A 136 6.66 4.95 4.21
CA LEU A 136 7.48 4.81 3.01
C LEU A 136 7.42 3.36 2.57
N VAL A 137 6.95 3.10 1.36
CA VAL A 137 6.95 1.76 0.77
C VAL A 137 8.04 1.70 -0.30
N THR A 138 8.90 0.70 -0.20
CA THR A 138 9.86 0.33 -1.24
C THR A 138 9.40 -0.98 -1.86
N SER A 139 9.13 -0.96 -3.17
CA SER A 139 8.67 -2.13 -3.91
C SER A 139 9.79 -2.69 -4.77
N HIS A 140 10.13 -3.96 -4.58
CA HIS A 140 11.05 -4.72 -5.42
C HIS A 140 10.24 -5.61 -6.36
N LEU A 141 10.49 -5.43 -7.66
CA LEU A 141 9.67 -6.00 -8.73
C LEU A 141 10.57 -6.65 -9.78
N TRP A 142 10.05 -7.70 -10.41
CA TRP A 142 10.75 -8.40 -11.50
C TRP A 142 10.06 -8.10 -12.82
N LEU A 143 10.82 -7.57 -13.78
CA LEU A 143 10.31 -7.24 -15.10
C LEU A 143 10.17 -8.50 -15.95
N ARG A 144 9.06 -8.61 -16.69
CA ARG A 144 8.86 -9.67 -17.69
C ARG A 144 9.79 -9.52 -18.88
N SER A 145 10.15 -8.28 -19.21
CA SER A 145 11.06 -7.93 -20.29
C SER A 145 11.74 -6.60 -20.02
N ARG A 146 12.79 -6.29 -20.77
CA ARG A 146 13.51 -5.02 -20.60
C ARG A 146 12.64 -3.85 -21.03
N ILE A 147 12.42 -2.90 -20.13
CA ILE A 147 11.74 -1.63 -20.39
C ILE A 147 12.69 -0.44 -20.25
N GLN A 148 12.30 0.73 -20.74
CA GLN A 148 13.04 1.97 -20.55
C GLN A 148 12.40 2.83 -19.46
N ASP A 149 13.17 3.70 -18.81
CA ASP A 149 12.66 4.66 -17.81
C ASP A 149 11.45 5.46 -18.31
N ARG A 150 11.45 5.82 -19.60
CA ARG A 150 10.35 6.58 -20.22
C ARG A 150 9.02 5.82 -20.18
N ASP A 151 9.07 4.49 -20.23
CA ASP A 151 7.88 3.64 -20.24
C ASP A 151 7.29 3.59 -18.82
N LEU A 152 8.14 3.51 -17.79
CA LEU A 152 7.74 3.66 -16.38
C LEU A 152 7.10 5.03 -16.13
N TRP A 153 7.77 6.12 -16.51
CA TRP A 153 7.21 7.47 -16.33
C TRP A 153 5.92 7.70 -17.13
N ARG A 154 5.73 6.98 -18.23
CA ARG A 154 4.48 7.02 -18.99
C ARG A 154 3.37 6.30 -18.24
N ALA A 155 3.62 5.10 -17.72
CA ALA A 155 2.64 4.35 -16.93
C ALA A 155 2.09 5.18 -15.77
N TYR A 156 2.98 5.74 -14.92
CA TYR A 156 2.55 6.58 -13.80
C TYR A 156 1.80 7.84 -14.22
N ARG A 157 2.25 8.54 -15.27
CA ARG A 157 1.58 9.76 -15.74
C ARG A 157 0.24 9.49 -16.40
N SER A 158 0.12 8.40 -17.16
CA SER A 158 -1.15 8.01 -17.77
C SER A 158 -2.17 7.61 -16.70
N PHE A 159 -1.71 6.98 -15.61
CA PHE A 159 -2.59 6.50 -14.55
C PHE A 159 -3.00 7.61 -13.57
N TYR A 160 -2.05 8.44 -13.12
CA TYR A 160 -2.29 9.43 -12.06
C TYR A 160 -2.15 10.89 -12.52
N GLY A 161 -2.05 11.17 -13.81
CA GLY A 161 -1.71 12.50 -14.33
C GLY A 161 -2.64 13.62 -13.87
N ASP A 162 -3.93 13.28 -13.71
CA ASP A 162 -4.99 14.20 -13.29
C ASP A 162 -5.41 14.02 -11.83
N GLU A 163 -4.69 13.19 -11.06
CA GLU A 163 -5.03 12.91 -9.67
C GLU A 163 -4.59 14.03 -8.73
N PRO A 164 -5.52 14.66 -7.98
CA PRO A 164 -5.22 15.88 -7.21
C PRO A 164 -4.31 15.65 -6.01
N PHE A 165 -4.22 14.41 -5.50
CA PHE A 165 -3.46 14.06 -4.31
C PHE A 165 -2.24 13.17 -4.57
N VAL A 166 -2.00 12.80 -5.83
CA VAL A 166 -0.83 12.01 -6.21
C VAL A 166 0.24 12.94 -6.77
N ARG A 167 1.46 12.81 -6.25
CA ARG A 167 2.63 13.55 -6.75
C ARG A 167 3.69 12.60 -7.24
N ILE A 168 4.00 12.70 -8.52
CA ILE A 168 5.04 11.90 -9.17
C ILE A 168 6.39 12.63 -9.02
N VAL A 169 7.24 12.14 -8.11
CA VAL A 169 8.55 12.75 -7.80
C VAL A 169 9.58 12.37 -8.87
N LYS A 170 9.88 13.30 -9.79
CA LYS A 170 10.78 13.09 -10.95
C LYS A 170 12.10 13.89 -10.90
N TYR A 171 12.46 14.42 -9.73
CA TYR A 171 13.61 15.31 -9.60
C TYR A 171 14.93 14.53 -9.69
N ARG A 172 15.85 15.02 -10.55
CA ARG A 172 17.21 14.45 -10.72
C ARG A 172 18.31 15.22 -9.98
N LYS A 173 17.97 16.39 -9.42
CA LYS A 173 18.88 17.29 -8.72
C LYS A 173 18.16 17.86 -7.49
N GLY A 174 18.92 18.35 -6.52
CA GLY A 174 18.41 18.85 -5.24
C GLY A 174 18.50 17.81 -4.13
N ILE A 175 18.06 18.20 -2.93
CA ILE A 175 18.20 17.40 -1.71
C ILE A 175 17.18 16.25 -1.67
N TYR A 176 15.95 16.49 -2.11
CA TYR A 176 14.85 15.52 -2.08
C TYR A 176 14.52 15.01 -3.48
N GLN A 177 15.15 13.89 -3.86
CA GLN A 177 15.02 13.29 -5.20
C GLN A 177 14.05 12.10 -5.24
N LEU A 178 13.65 11.60 -4.07
CA LEU A 178 12.76 10.47 -3.89
C LEU A 178 11.64 10.85 -2.91
N PRO A 179 10.51 10.11 -2.91
CA PRO A 179 9.48 10.29 -1.89
C PRO A 179 10.06 10.19 -0.49
N ASP A 180 9.77 11.20 0.34
CA ASP A 180 10.17 11.25 1.75
C ASP A 180 8.93 11.54 2.60
N PRO A 181 8.55 10.65 3.54
CA PRO A 181 7.37 10.84 4.37
C PRO A 181 7.46 12.06 5.30
N LYS A 182 8.64 12.65 5.50
CA LYS A 182 8.84 13.86 6.31
C LYS A 182 8.58 15.16 5.54
N VAL A 183 8.78 15.15 4.22
CA VAL A 183 8.89 16.38 3.40
C VAL A 183 7.70 16.50 2.44
N VAL A 184 6.55 15.94 2.85
CA VAL A 184 5.30 15.99 2.08
C VAL A 184 4.95 17.43 1.74
#